data_AF-A0A6V7JAF2-F1
#
_entry.id   AF-A0A6V7JAF2-F1
#
_cell.length_a   1.000
_cell.length_b   1.000
_cell.length_c   1.000
_cell.angle_alpha   90.00
_cell.angle_beta   90.00
_cell.angle_gamma   90.00
#
_symmetry.space_group_name_H-M   'P 1'
#
loop_
_entity.id
_entity.type
_entity.pdbx_description
1 polymer ?
#
loop_
_entity_poly.entity_id
_entity_poly.type
_entity_poly.pdbx_seq_one_letter_code
_entity_poly.pdbx_strand_id
1 'polypeptide(L)' 'VLTKDSVTVSVDAVVYYRVNNATISIANVENAHHSTRLLAQTTLRNTMGTRPLHEILSERETISGNMQ' A
#
# COMPACT_ATOMS: atom_id res chain seq x y z
N VAL A 1 -7.65 -8.54 -5.32
CA VAL A 1 -6.41 -8.41 -6.12
C VAL A 1 -6.05 -9.79 -6.62
N LEU A 2 -5.53 -9.91 -7.85
CA LEU A 2 -5.05 -11.19 -8.36
C LEU A 2 -3.57 -11.33 -7.99
N THR A 3 -3.20 -12.41 -7.33
CA THR A 3 -1.81 -12.74 -6.99
C THR A 3 -1.10 -13.39 -8.18
N LYS A 4 0.23 -13.56 -8.09
CA LYS A 4 1.05 -14.16 -9.16
C LYS A 4 0.62 -15.58 -9.53
N ASP A 5 0.08 -16.33 -8.59
CA ASP A 5 -0.47 -17.68 -8.73
C ASP A 5 -1.95 -17.70 -9.16
N SER A 6 -2.47 -16.57 -9.67
CA SER A 6 -3.84 -16.44 -10.17
C SER A 6 -4.92 -16.67 -9.12
N VAL A 7 -4.62 -16.41 -7.84
CA VAL A 7 -5.59 -16.49 -6.75
C VAL A 7 -6.20 -15.12 -6.51
N THR A 8 -7.53 -15.07 -6.39
CA THR A 8 -8.24 -13.83 -6.05
C THR A 8 -8.30 -13.70 -4.54
N VAL A 9 -7.69 -12.64 -4.01
CA VAL A 9 -7.66 -12.34 -2.57
C VAL A 9 -8.25 -10.97 -2.26
N SER A 10 -8.90 -10.87 -1.10
CA SER A 10 -9.28 -9.59 -0.49
C SER A 10 -8.32 -9.29 0.66
N VAL A 11 -7.79 -8.08 0.70
CA VAL A 11 -6.78 -7.67 1.68
C VAL A 11 -7.16 -6.30 2.23
N ASP A 12 -7.14 -6.18 3.55
CA ASP A 12 -7.33 -4.94 4.29
C ASP A 12 -5.99 -4.46 4.87
N ALA A 13 -5.81 -3.13 4.91
CA ALA A 13 -4.60 -2.50 5.43
C ALA A 13 -4.92 -1.15 6.09
N VAL A 14 -4.09 -0.77 7.07
CA VAL A 14 -4.17 0.51 7.77
C VAL A 14 -2.88 1.27 7.55
N VAL A 15 -2.97 2.56 7.21
CA VAL A 15 -1.81 3.42 6.95
C VAL A 15 -1.78 4.52 8.00
N TYR A 16 -0.67 4.63 8.71
CA TYR A 16 -0.38 5.73 9.62
C TYR A 16 0.59 6.69 8.94
N TYR A 17 0.24 7.96 8.90
CA TYR A 17 1.14 8.99 8.38
C TYR A 17 0.96 10.29 9.16
N ARG A 18 1.98 11.14 9.10
CA ARG A 18 1.94 12.50 9.65
C ARG A 18 2.44 13.49 8.61
N VAL A 19 1.80 14.65 8.53
CA VAL A 19 2.28 15.74 7.69
C VAL A 19 3.50 16.38 8.36
N ASN A 20 4.68 16.21 7.76
CA ASN A 20 5.91 16.83 8.27
C ASN A 20 6.04 18.30 7.85
N ASN A 21 5.52 18.65 6.67
CA ASN A 21 5.56 20.01 6.14
C ASN A 21 4.23 20.37 5.48
N ALA A 22 3.46 21.26 6.12
CA ALA A 22 2.14 21.66 5.67
C ALA A 22 2.18 22.43 4.33
N THR A 23 3.20 23.28 4.12
CA THR A 23 3.34 24.08 2.91
C THR A 23 3.49 23.19 1.67
N ILE A 24 4.34 22.15 1.76
CA ILE A 24 4.53 21.18 0.68
C ILE A 24 3.27 20.34 0.47
N SER A 25 2.61 19.94 1.56
CA SER A 25 1.40 19.11 1.51
C SER A 25 0.23 19.81 0.83
N ILE A 26 0.09 21.13 0.99
CA ILE A 26 -1.00 21.92 0.40
C ILE A 26 -0.63 22.34 -1.03
N ALA A 27 0.65 22.64 -1.30
CA ALA A 27 1.08 23.12 -2.61
C ALA A 27 1.19 22.02 -3.68
N ASN A 28 1.63 20.81 -3.31
CA ASN A 28 1.86 19.73 -4.29
C ASN A 28 0.66 18.78 -4.44
N VAL A 29 -0.27 18.78 -3.50
CA VAL A 29 -1.39 17.82 -3.49
C VAL A 29 -2.67 18.53 -3.08
N GLU A 30 -3.65 18.57 -3.97
CA GLU A 30 -4.96 19.18 -3.74
C GLU A 30 -5.68 18.55 -2.53
N ASN A 31 -5.51 17.23 -2.34
CA ASN A 31 -5.97 16.50 -1.16
C ASN A 31 -4.96 15.41 -0.76
N ALA A 32 -4.08 15.74 0.19
CA ALA A 32 -3.06 14.81 0.71
C ALA A 32 -3.67 13.50 1.24
N HIS A 33 -4.81 13.57 1.94
CA HIS A 33 -5.51 12.38 2.43
C HIS A 33 -5.90 11.42 1.30
N HIS A 34 -6.51 11.96 0.24
CA HIS A 34 -6.99 11.16 -0.88
C HIS A 34 -5.82 10.56 -1.68
N SER A 35 -4.81 11.39 -2.01
CA SER A 35 -3.66 10.92 -2.77
C SER A 35 -2.83 9.89 -2.01
N THR A 36 -2.62 10.07 -0.70
CA THR A 36 -1.95 9.06 0.12
C THR A 36 -2.73 7.75 0.13
N ARG A 37 -4.06 7.79 0.21
CA ARG A 37 -4.90 6.58 0.14
C ARG A 37 -4.79 5.87 -1.21
N LEU A 38 -4.87 6.60 -2.31
CA LEU A 38 -4.72 6.05 -3.66
C LEU A 38 -3.34 5.45 -3.89
N LEU A 39 -2.30 6.13 -3.43
CA LEU A 39 -0.91 5.66 -3.52
C LEU A 39 -0.76 4.35 -2.73
N ALA A 40 -1.20 4.33 -1.46
CA ALA A 40 -1.15 3.14 -0.63
C ALA A 40 -1.91 1.96 -1.27
N GLN A 41 -3.09 2.21 -1.84
CA GLN A 41 -3.86 1.17 -2.52
C GLN A 41 -3.13 0.63 -3.76
N THR A 42 -2.47 1.50 -4.52
CA THR A 42 -1.69 1.12 -5.71
C THR A 42 -0.45 0.33 -5.32
N THR A 43 0.29 0.78 -4.31
CA THR A 43 1.46 0.08 -3.77
C THR A 43 1.08 -1.29 -3.24
N LEU A 44 0.01 -1.40 -2.45
CA LEU A 44 -0.51 -2.69 -1.97
C LEU A 44 -0.86 -3.62 -3.13
N ARG A 45 -1.59 -3.13 -4.13
CA ARG A 45 -1.92 -3.95 -5.32
C ARG A 45 -0.68 -4.45 -6.05
N ASN A 46 0.32 -3.60 -6.24
CA ASN A 46 1.56 -3.98 -6.93
C ASN A 46 2.34 -5.04 -6.15
N THR A 47 2.50 -4.86 -4.83
CA THR A 47 3.22 -5.83 -3.99
C THR A 47 2.49 -7.17 -3.90
N MET A 48 1.15 -7.16 -3.78
CA MET A 48 0.35 -8.38 -3.77
C MET A 48 0.29 -9.08 -5.13
N GLY A 49 0.34 -8.34 -6.23
CA GLY A 49 0.30 -8.91 -7.59
C GLY A 49 1.61 -9.57 -8.02
N THR A 50 2.74 -9.15 -7.46
CA THR A 50 4.08 -9.67 -7.81
C THR A 50 4.48 -10.91 -7.02
N ARG A 51 3.74 -11.26 -5.96
CA ARG A 51 4.03 -12.37 -5.05
C ARG A 51 2.93 -13.45 -5.09
N PRO A 52 3.27 -14.73 -4.83
CA PRO A 52 2.29 -15.81 -4.67
C PRO A 52 1.60 -15.74 -3.30
N LEU A 53 0.44 -16.40 -3.15
CA LEU A 53 -0.36 -16.35 -1.92
C LEU A 53 0.40 -16.81 -0.67
N HIS A 54 1.17 -17.91 -0.78
CA HIS A 54 1.87 -18.49 0.36
C HIS A 54 2.91 -17.54 0.96
N GLU A 55 3.57 -16.75 0.11
CA GLU A 55 4.59 -15.78 0.50
C GLU A 55 3.92 -14.57 1.14
N ILE A 56 2.77 -14.13 0.63
CA ILE A 56 1.97 -13.04 1.22
C ILE A 56 1.54 -13.40 2.66
N LEU A 57 1.18 -14.67 2.90
CA LEU A 57 0.79 -15.15 4.23
C LEU A 57 2.00 -15.32 5.17
N SER A 58 3.13 -15.82 4.65
CA SER A 58 4.32 -16.13 5.47
C SER A 58 5.18 -14.89 5.75
N GLU A 59 5.26 -13.95 4.81
CA GLU A 59 6.11 -12.76 4.88
C GLU A 59 5.32 -11.47 5.16
N ARG A 60 4.17 -11.56 5.83
CA ARG A 60 3.31 -10.39 6.09
C ARG A 60 4.05 -9.24 6.77
N GLU A 61 4.93 -9.53 7.72
CA GLU A 61 5.76 -8.52 8.38
C GLU A 61 6.79 -7.90 7.43
N THR A 62 7.52 -8.72 6.68
CA THR A 62 8.50 -8.25 5.69
C THR A 62 7.86 -7.35 4.64
N ILE A 63 6.67 -7.72 4.16
CA ILE A 63 5.89 -6.93 3.21
C ILE A 63 5.47 -5.59 3.83
N SER A 64 5.02 -5.61 5.09
CA SER A 64 4.65 -4.39 5.81
C SER A 64 5.86 -3.47 6.03
N GLY A 65 7.04 -4.03 6.33
CA GLY A 65 8.29 -3.28 6.48
C GLY A 65 8.80 -2.67 5.17
N ASN A 66 8.64 -3.36 4.04
CA ASN A 66 9.01 -2.83 2.73
C ASN A 66 8.10 -1.69 2.23
N MET A 67 6.94 -1.48 2.87
CA MET A 67 5.98 -0.42 2.53
C MET A 67 6.06 0.80 3.47
N GLN A 68 7.10 0.90 4.32
CA GLN A 68 7.36 2.08 5.16
C GLN A 68 7.97 3.25 4.40
#